data_AF-A0A8W8P1V8-F1
#
_entry.id   AF-A0A8W8P1V8-F1
#
_cell.length_a   1.000
_cell.length_b   1.000
_cell.length_c   1.000
_cell.angle_alpha   90.00
_cell.angle_beta   90.00
_cell.angle_gamma   90.00
#
_symmetry.space_group_name_H-M   'P 1'
#
loop_
_entity.id
_entity.type
_entity.pdbx_description
1 polymer ?
#
loop_
_entity_poly.entity_id
_entity_poly.type
_entity_poly.pdbx_seq_one_letter_code
_entity_poly.pdbx_strand_id
1 'polypeptide(L)'
;LFTAPHAGTFVFAWTVVVDATSFVFSELSVNNVAMGNVISDSQENNEYHTTTGMVVAQLSHGDVVKVRSNPKVTIHGSVLSSNTHRTSFSGFQLY
;
A
#
# COMPACT_ATOMS: atom_id res chain seq x y z
N LEU A 1 0.23 8.71 5.84
CA LEU A 1 0.56 8.29 7.22
C LEU A 1 -0.73 8.32 8.01
N PHE A 2 -1.01 7.29 8.80
CA PHE A 2 -2.12 7.26 9.75
C PHE A 2 -1.55 6.96 11.14
N THR A 3 -2.04 7.68 12.16
CA THR A 3 -1.69 7.42 13.56
C THR A 3 -2.96 7.01 14.28
N ALA A 4 -2.96 5.86 14.93
CA ALA A 4 -4.11 5.34 15.63
C ALA A 4 -4.52 6.30 16.75
N PRO A 5 -5.72 6.90 16.70
CA PRO A 5 -6.15 7.82 17.74
C PRO A 5 -6.42 7.09 19.04
N HIS A 6 -6.90 5.85 19.00
CA HIS A 6 -7.23 5.00 20.14
C HIS A 6 -6.84 3.54 19.80
N ALA A 7 -6.86 2.66 20.82
CA ALA A 7 -6.71 1.23 20.57
C ALA A 7 -7.96 0.66 19.89
N GLY A 8 -7.77 -0.26 18.94
CA GLY A 8 -8.88 -0.87 18.19
C GLY A 8 -8.39 -1.79 17.06
N THR A 9 -9.31 -2.54 16.46
CA THR A 9 -9.06 -3.26 15.21
C THR A 9 -9.32 -2.33 14.04
N PHE A 10 -8.35 -2.19 13.14
CA PHE A 10 -8.44 -1.35 11.95
C PHE A 10 -8.29 -2.20 10.69
N VAL A 11 -9.06 -1.84 9.66
CA VAL A 11 -8.90 -2.37 8.30
C VAL A 11 -8.25 -1.29 7.46
N PHE A 12 -7.20 -1.65 6.73
CA PHE A 12 -6.54 -0.80 5.77
C PHE A 12 -6.53 -1.48 4.40
N ALA A 13 -6.81 -0.70 3.36
CA ALA A 13 -6.64 -1.10 1.98
C ALA A 13 -5.81 -0.05 1.25
N TRP A 14 -4.93 -0.50 0.36
CA TRP A 14 -4.16 0.39 -0.51
C TRP A 14 -4.10 -0.18 -1.92
N THR A 15 -4.33 0.67 -2.90
CA THR A 15 -4.27 0.31 -4.32
C THR A 15 -3.09 1.03 -4.95
N VAL A 16 -2.26 0.30 -5.68
CA VAL A 16 -1.09 0.83 -6.40
C VAL A 16 -1.26 0.57 -7.88
N VAL A 17 -1.35 1.65 -8.65
CA VAL A 17 -1.29 1.63 -10.11
C VAL A 17 0.15 1.93 -10.54
N VAL A 18 0.70 1.17 -11.48
CA VAL A 18 2.03 1.38 -12.04
C VAL A 18 1.96 1.71 -13.52
N ASP A 19 2.98 2.42 -14.01
CA ASP A 19 3.16 2.75 -15.43
C ASP A 19 3.38 1.50 -16.29
N ALA A 20 3.41 1.65 -17.61
CA ALA A 20 3.83 0.59 -18.52
C ALA A 20 5.29 0.15 -18.23
N THR A 21 5.60 -1.13 -18.47
CA THR A 21 6.97 -1.66 -18.30
C THR A 21 7.58 -1.38 -16.92
N SER A 22 6.79 -1.45 -15.86
CA SER A 22 7.15 -1.03 -14.49
C SER A 22 6.83 -2.11 -13.46
N PHE A 23 7.55 -2.12 -12.34
CA PHE A 23 7.19 -2.97 -11.21
C PHE A 23 7.45 -2.27 -9.88
N VAL A 24 6.43 -2.29 -9.01
CA VAL A 24 6.49 -1.68 -7.68
C VAL A 24 6.05 -2.70 -6.65
N PHE A 25 6.98 -3.03 -5.75
CA PHE A 25 6.69 -3.73 -4.51
C PHE A 25 6.29 -2.71 -3.45
N SER A 26 5.09 -2.84 -2.90
CA SER A 26 4.60 -1.98 -1.84
C SER A 26 4.20 -2.79 -0.62
N GLU A 27 4.39 -2.20 0.55
CA GLU A 27 4.03 -2.80 1.82
C GLU A 27 3.30 -1.82 2.71
N LEU A 28 2.33 -2.35 3.47
CA LEU A 28 1.75 -1.66 4.61
C LEU A 28 2.53 -2.07 5.86
N SER A 29 2.98 -1.08 6.62
CA SER A 29 3.73 -1.28 7.86
C SER A 29 3.06 -0.61 9.06
N VAL A 30 3.13 -1.26 10.21
CA VAL A 30 2.76 -0.74 11.53
C VAL A 30 4.06 -0.58 12.32
N ASN A 31 4.38 0.64 12.77
CA ASN A 31 5.62 0.94 13.52
C ASN A 31 6.88 0.40 12.83
N ASN A 32 6.96 0.55 11.49
CA ASN A 32 8.03 0.04 10.62
C ASN A 32 8.11 -1.49 10.43
N VAL A 33 7.21 -2.27 11.04
CA VAL A 33 7.08 -3.71 10.81
C VAL A 33 6.09 -3.94 9.68
N ALA A 34 6.50 -4.65 8.63
CA ALA A 34 5.63 -4.96 7.49
C ALA A 34 4.53 -5.94 7.91
N MET A 35 3.27 -5.59 7.62
CA MET A 35 2.09 -6.41 7.92
C MET A 35 1.48 -7.02 6.67
N GLY A 36 1.70 -6.41 5.50
CA GLY A 36 1.25 -6.92 4.21
C GLY A 36 2.10 -6.39 3.07
N ASN A 37 2.27 -7.18 2.02
CA ASN A 37 3.08 -6.87 0.85
C ASN A 37 2.27 -7.19 -0.42
N VAL A 38 2.38 -6.34 -1.44
CA VAL A 38 1.83 -6.60 -2.78
C VAL A 38 2.82 -6.12 -3.84
N ILE A 39 2.68 -6.69 -5.04
CA ILE A 39 3.40 -6.26 -6.24
C ILE A 39 2.38 -5.82 -7.29
N SER A 40 2.65 -4.68 -7.93
CA SER A 40 2.03 -4.31 -9.20
C SER A 40 3.14 -4.34 -10.25
N ASP A 41 3.03 -5.24 -11.23
CA ASP A 41 4.12 -5.56 -12.16
C ASP A 41 3.61 -5.67 -13.59
N SER A 42 3.90 -4.65 -14.40
CA SER A 42 3.69 -4.55 -15.83
C SER A 42 5.01 -4.67 -16.62
N GLN A 43 6.09 -5.23 -16.05
CA GLN A 43 7.43 -5.18 -16.64
C GLN A 43 7.47 -5.71 -18.08
N GLU A 44 6.74 -6.80 -18.34
CA GLU A 44 6.78 -7.52 -19.61
C GLU A 44 5.70 -7.07 -20.61
N ASN A 45 4.93 -6.01 -20.29
CA ASN A 45 3.91 -5.46 -21.19
C ASN A 45 3.84 -3.92 -21.17
N ASN A 46 3.41 -3.35 -22.30
CA ASN A 46 3.26 -1.90 -22.43
C ASN A 46 1.88 -1.42 -21.90
N GLU A 47 1.51 -1.89 -20.70
CA GLU A 47 0.18 -1.70 -20.10
C GLU A 47 0.26 -1.20 -18.65
N TYR A 48 -0.81 -0.56 -18.17
CA TYR A 48 -0.92 -0.16 -16.77
C TYR A 48 -1.43 -1.33 -15.93
N HIS A 49 -0.72 -1.67 -14.86
CA HIS A 49 -1.17 -2.67 -13.91
C HIS A 49 -1.59 -2.06 -12.58
N THR A 50 -2.52 -2.72 -11.90
CA THR A 50 -3.05 -2.29 -10.60
C THR A 50 -3.16 -3.48 -9.66
N THR A 51 -2.82 -3.26 -8.40
CA THR A 51 -2.95 -4.25 -7.33
C THR A 51 -3.48 -3.57 -6.07
N THR A 52 -4.40 -4.22 -5.38
CA THR A 52 -4.89 -3.79 -4.07
C THR A 52 -4.40 -4.75 -2.98
N GLY A 53 -3.77 -4.21 -1.95
CA GLY A 53 -3.49 -4.90 -0.70
C GLY A 53 -4.52 -4.57 0.38
N MET A 54 -4.72 -5.50 1.31
CA MET A 54 -5.57 -5.30 2.48
C MET A 54 -4.92 -5.91 3.72
N VAL A 55 -4.98 -5.21 4.85
CA VAL A 55 -4.50 -5.66 6.16
C VAL A 55 -5.55 -5.34 7.21
N VAL A 56 -5.83 -6.31 8.08
CA VAL A 56 -6.54 -6.09 9.35
C VAL A 56 -5.50 -6.13 10.46
N ALA A 57 -5.42 -5.08 11.28
CA ALA A 57 -4.44 -4.97 12.35
C ALA A 57 -5.08 -4.48 13.65
N GLN A 58 -4.69 -5.09 14.76
CA GLN A 58 -4.94 -4.53 16.09
C GLN A 58 -3.91 -3.44 16.35
N LEU A 59 -4.37 -2.22 16.61
CA LEU A 59 -3.53 -1.07 16.92
C LEU A 59 -3.73 -0.61 18.36
N SER A 60 -2.68 -0.03 18.93
CA SER A 60 -2.70 0.75 20.16
C SER A 60 -2.69 2.25 19.87
N HIS A 61 -3.11 3.07 20.84
CA HIS A 61 -3.00 4.53 20.73
C HIS A 61 -1.57 4.94 20.35
N GLY A 62 -1.42 5.70 19.27
CA GLY A 62 -0.13 6.21 18.79
C GLY A 62 0.59 5.30 17.81
N ASP A 63 0.09 4.09 17.53
CA ASP A 63 0.67 3.23 16.48
C ASP A 63 0.59 3.91 15.12
N VAL A 64 1.66 3.80 14.35
CA VAL A 64 1.83 4.50 13.08
C VAL A 64 1.74 3.52 11.91
N VAL A 65 0.80 3.78 11.02
CA VAL A 65 0.56 3.01 9.79
C VAL A 65 1.00 3.81 8.56
N LYS A 66 1.77 3.16 7.68
CA LYS A 66 2.16 3.73 6.39
C LYS A 66 2.25 2.66 5.31
N VAL A 67 1.88 3.07 4.10
CA VAL A 67 2.27 2.38 2.87
C VAL A 67 3.63 2.92 2.42
N ARG A 68 4.55 2.03 2.04
CA ARG A 68 5.86 2.39 1.49
C ARG A 68 6.26 1.40 0.40
N SER A 69 7.23 1.77 -0.43
CA SER A 69 7.95 0.78 -1.24
C SER A 69 8.66 -0.22 -0.32
N ASN A 70 8.72 -1.48 -0.73
CA ASN A 70 9.42 -2.50 0.05
C ASN A 70 10.93 -2.16 0.08
N PRO A 71 11.53 -1.98 1.27
CA PRO A 71 12.89 -1.46 1.39
C PRO A 71 13.98 -2.48 1.04
N LYS A 72 13.62 -3.75 0.80
CA LYS A 72 14.57 -4.85 0.53
C LYS A 72 14.71 -5.18 -0.94
N VAL A 73 13.90 -4.57 -1.81
CA VAL A 73 13.87 -4.87 -3.24
C VAL A 73 13.91 -3.59 -4.04
N THR A 74 14.55 -3.65 -5.20
CA THR A 74 14.53 -2.56 -6.17
C THR A 74 13.13 -2.47 -6.78
N ILE A 75 12.71 -1.26 -7.12
CA ILE A 75 11.53 -0.99 -7.92
C ILE A 75 11.96 -0.39 -9.25
N HIS A 76 11.15 -0.57 -10.29
CA HIS A 76 11.38 0.05 -11.60
C HIS A 76 10.11 0.79 -12.04
N GLY A 77 10.30 2.00 -12.58
CA GLY A 77 9.20 2.86 -13.01
C GLY A 77 8.56 3.65 -11.86
N SER A 78 7.29 4.02 -12.02
CA SER A 78 6.58 4.97 -11.15
C SER A 78 5.20 4.48 -10.72
N VAL A 79 4.77 4.92 -9.54
CA VAL A 79 3.37 4.82 -9.10
C VAL A 79 2.57 5.95 -9.75
N LEU A 80 1.41 5.62 -10.33
CA LEU A 80 0.57 6.55 -11.06
C LEU A 80 -0.76 6.82 -10.37
N SER A 81 -1.30 8.01 -10.64
CA SER A 81 -2.68 8.39 -10.29
C SER A 81 -3.13 9.47 -11.26
N SER A 82 -4.28 9.27 -11.89
CA SER A 82 -4.84 10.15 -12.92
C SER A 82 -6.37 10.20 -12.81
N ASN A 83 -7.05 10.76 -13.81
CA ASN A 83 -8.52 10.78 -13.84
C ASN A 83 -9.14 9.42 -14.22
N THR A 84 -8.40 8.51 -14.86
CA THR A 84 -8.92 7.19 -15.32
C THR A 84 -8.48 6.03 -14.43
N HIS A 85 -7.46 6.22 -13.59
CA HIS A 85 -6.96 5.24 -12.65
C HIS A 85 -6.46 5.95 -11.39
N ARG A 86 -6.64 5.34 -10.21
CA ARG A 86 -6.27 5.97 -8.93
C ARG A 86 -5.48 4.99 -8.07
N THR A 87 -4.27 5.40 -7.70
CA THR A 87 -3.62 4.89 -6.49
C THR A 87 -4.33 5.48 -5.27
N SER A 88 -4.56 4.66 -4.25
CA SER A 88 -5.32 5.07 -3.06
C SER A 88 -4.80 4.41 -1.79
N PHE A 89 -5.08 5.04 -0.66
CA PHE A 89 -4.93 4.47 0.67
C PHE A 89 -6.16 4.85 1.48
N SER A 90 -6.81 3.85 2.07
CA SER A 90 -8.03 4.02 2.85
C SER A 90 -8.01 3.08 4.05
N GLY A 91 -8.69 3.45 5.12
CA GLY A 91 -8.90 2.56 6.25
C GLY A 91 -9.98 3.06 7.18
N PHE A 92 -10.47 2.17 8.03
CA PHE A 92 -11.50 2.44 9.02
C PHE A 92 -11.30 1.56 10.25
N GLN A 93 -11.78 2.03 11.40
CA GLN A 93 -11.87 1.21 12.60
C GLN A 93 -13.05 0.24 12.45
N LEU A 94 -12.81 -1.04 12.72
CA LEU A 94 -13.81 -2.08 12.68
C LEU A 94 -14.56 -2.20 14.01
N TYR A 95 -13.81 -2.22 15.12
CA TYR A 95 -14.30 -2.14 16.50
C TYR A 95 -13.17 -1.72 17.45
#